data_AF-A0A831WNS2-F1
#
_entry.id   AF-A0A831WNS2-F1
#
_cell.length_a   1.000
_cell.length_b   1.000
_cell.length_c   1.000
_cell.angle_alpha   90.00
_cell.angle_beta   90.00
_cell.angle_gamma   90.00
#
_symmetry.space_group_name_H-M   'P 1'
#
loop_
_entity.id
_entity.type
_entity.pdbx_description
1 polymer ?
#
loop_
_entity_poly.entity_id
_entity_poly.type
_entity_poly.pdbx_seq_one_letter_code
_entity_poly.pdbx_strand_id
1 'polypeptide(L)' 'PMSGEDCVSFNPATTEVKQVNGRWKIVDGSHWMFDFGSNRAEAEQALKVIKKYGFRYSCFVGRPDPSFTYMRR' A
#
# COMPACT_ATOMS: atom_id res chain seq x y z
N PRO A 1 6.93 -15.51 3.38
CA PRO A 1 7.02 -14.62 4.56
C PRO A 1 8.35 -14.87 5.26
N MET A 2 9.14 -13.82 5.48
CA MET A 2 10.34 -13.92 6.30
C MET A 2 9.93 -14.02 7.77
N SER A 3 10.73 -14.70 8.60
CA SER A 3 10.41 -14.80 10.03
C SER A 3 10.50 -13.41 10.68
N GLY A 4 9.48 -13.02 11.46
CA GLY A 4 9.43 -11.72 12.15
C GLY A 4 8.80 -10.57 11.36
N GLU A 5 8.31 -10.83 10.14
CA GLU A 5 7.50 -9.87 9.38
C GLU A 5 6.02 -10.28 9.34
N ASP A 6 5.15 -9.27 9.22
CA ASP A 6 3.76 -9.42 8.85
C ASP A 6 3.52 -8.72 7.51
N CYS A 7 2.97 -9.41 6.52
CA CYS A 7 2.77 -8.88 5.18
C CYS A 7 1.31 -8.97 4.73
N VAL A 8 0.81 -7.87 4.19
CA VAL A 8 -0.48 -7.80 3.49
C VAL A 8 -0.23 -7.92 2.00
N SER A 9 -0.80 -8.94 1.36
CA SER A 9 -0.77 -9.09 -0.09
C SER A 9 -1.78 -8.17 -0.77
N PHE A 10 -1.44 -7.74 -1.98
CA PHE A 10 -2.34 -7.00 -2.86
C PHE A 10 -1.99 -7.29 -4.32
N ASN A 11 -2.92 -7.01 -5.22
CA ASN A 11 -2.74 -7.19 -6.65
C ASN A 11 -2.48 -5.84 -7.35
N PRO A 12 -1.28 -5.63 -7.94
CA PRO A 12 -0.93 -4.43 -8.70
C PRO A 12 -1.88 -4.11 -9.86
N ALA A 13 -2.51 -5.13 -10.44
CA ALA A 13 -3.40 -4.95 -11.58
C ALA A 13 -4.75 -4.34 -11.18
N THR A 14 -5.23 -4.63 -9.97
CA THR A 14 -6.52 -4.16 -9.44
C THR A 14 -6.38 -3.03 -8.44
N THR A 15 -5.15 -2.65 -8.08
CA THR A 15 -4.91 -1.50 -7.19
C THR A 15 -5.20 -0.19 -7.91
N GLU A 16 -5.97 0.66 -7.23
CA GLU A 16 -6.42 1.97 -7.73
C GLU A 16 -6.30 3.06 -6.67
N VAL A 17 -6.23 4.31 -7.12
CA VAL A 17 -6.38 5.47 -6.25
C VAL A 17 -7.87 5.78 -6.11
N LYS A 18 -8.36 5.82 -4.88
CA LYS A 18 -9.77 6.09 -4.58
C LYS A 18 -9.90 7.11 -3.46
N GLN A 19 -10.85 8.03 -3.62
CA GLN A 19 -11.23 8.92 -2.51
C GLN A 19 -12.26 8.20 -1.64
N VAL A 20 -11.94 8.04 -0.36
CA VAL A 20 -12.83 7.41 0.62
C VAL A 20 -12.87 8.27 1.87
N ASN A 21 -14.09 8.69 2.26
CA ASN A 21 -14.32 9.60 3.39
C ASN A 21 -13.44 10.87 3.32
N GLY A 22 -13.37 11.48 2.14
CA GLY A 22 -12.59 12.70 1.89
C GLY A 22 -11.07 12.51 1.79
N ARG A 23 -10.55 11.29 2.00
CA ARG A 23 -9.11 10.98 1.97
C ARG A 23 -8.74 10.15 0.75
N TRP A 24 -7.62 10.46 0.13
CA TRP A 24 -7.05 9.74 -1.00
C TRP A 24 -6.31 8.51 -0.51
N LYS A 25 -6.67 7.35 -1.05
CA LYS A 25 -6.11 6.06 -0.66
C LYS A 25 -5.71 5.25 -1.88
N ILE A 26 -4.75 4.36 -1.70
CA ILE A 26 -4.55 3.23 -2.61
C ILE A 26 -5.30 2.05 -2.03
N VAL A 27 -6.17 1.45 -2.84
CA VAL A 27 -7.05 0.35 -2.44
C VAL A 27 -6.90 -0.84 -3.39
N ASP A 28 -7.11 -2.04 -2.88
CA ASP A 28 -7.28 -3.26 -3.66
C ASP A 28 -8.62 -3.91 -3.29
N GLY A 29 -9.61 -3.81 -4.18
CA GLY A 29 -10.98 -4.19 -3.86
C GLY A 29 -11.54 -3.42 -2.67
N SER A 30 -11.89 -4.13 -1.59
CA SER A 30 -12.37 -3.55 -0.33
C SER A 30 -11.27 -3.18 0.66
N HIS A 31 -10.01 -3.59 0.41
CA HIS A 31 -8.90 -3.37 1.33
C HIS A 31 -8.19 -2.04 1.03
N TRP A 32 -7.98 -1.24 2.08
CA TRP A 32 -7.16 -0.03 1.98
C TRP A 32 -5.72 -0.35 2.31
N MET A 33 -4.81 -0.02 1.41
CA MET A 33 -3.39 -0.34 1.54
C MET A 33 -2.60 0.83 2.11
N PHE A 34 -2.86 2.05 1.60
CA PHE A 34 -2.12 3.27 1.94
C PHE A 34 -3.07 4.48 1.95
N ASP A 35 -2.86 5.41 2.88
CA ASP A 35 -3.65 6.64 3.03
C ASP A 35 -2.74 7.87 2.88
N PHE A 36 -3.11 8.76 1.96
CA PHE A 36 -2.38 9.98 1.59
C PHE A 36 -3.10 11.25 2.05
N GLY A 37 -4.12 11.13 2.90
CA GLY A 37 -4.90 12.27 3.41
C GLY A 37 -5.54 13.06 2.27
N SER A 38 -5.27 14.36 2.21
CA SER A 38 -5.77 15.24 1.14
C SER A 38 -4.91 15.22 -0.13
N ASN A 39 -3.79 14.49 -0.15
CA ASN A 39 -2.80 14.60 -1.22
C ASN A 39 -3.00 13.56 -2.34
N ARG A 40 -3.87 13.90 -3.30
CA ARG A 40 -4.14 13.06 -4.47
C ARG A 40 -2.90 12.76 -5.32
N ALA A 41 -2.07 13.77 -5.56
CA ALA A 41 -0.93 13.67 -6.46
C ALA A 41 0.11 12.66 -5.94
N GLU A 42 0.36 12.66 -4.63
CA GLU A 42 1.24 11.66 -3.99
C GLU A 42 0.67 10.24 -4.09
N ALA A 43 -0.65 10.07 -3.90
CA ALA A 43 -1.29 8.77 -4.07
C ALA A 43 -1.13 8.22 -5.50
N GLU A 44 -1.33 9.08 -6.51
CA GLU A 44 -1.15 8.71 -7.92
C GLU A 44 0.33 8.40 -8.24
N GLN A 45 1.26 9.17 -7.70
CA GLN A 45 2.69 8.91 -7.86
C GLN A 45 3.12 7.59 -7.21
N ALA A 46 2.65 7.31 -5.99
CA ALA A 46 2.92 6.05 -5.31
C ALA A 46 2.34 4.85 -6.08
N LEU A 47 1.11 4.97 -6.61
CA LEU A 47 0.53 3.92 -7.44
C LEU A 47 1.35 3.64 -8.71
N LYS A 48 1.89 4.68 -9.36
CA LYS A 48 2.81 4.51 -10.51
C LYS A 48 4.06 3.72 -10.11
N VAL A 49 4.64 4.00 -8.94
CA VAL A 49 5.81 3.27 -8.42
C VAL A 49 5.46 1.81 -8.15
N ILE A 50 4.33 1.55 -7.48
CA ILE A 50 3.83 0.19 -7.21
C ILE A 50 3.68 -0.62 -8.51
N LYS A 51 3.01 -0.04 -9.51
CA LYS A 51 2.79 -0.70 -10.80
C LYS A 51 4.09 -0.89 -11.58
N LYS A 52 4.97 0.12 -11.60
CA LYS A 52 6.26 0.07 -12.31
C LYS A 52 7.16 -1.06 -11.79
N TYR A 53 7.25 -1.21 -10.47
CA TYR A 53 8.11 -2.23 -9.86
C TYR A 53 7.39 -3.55 -9.58
N GLY A 54 6.07 -3.61 -9.74
CA GLY A 54 5.27 -4.82 -9.55
C GLY A 54 5.26 -5.32 -8.11
N PHE A 55 5.29 -4.42 -7.13
CA PHE A 55 5.20 -4.80 -5.70
C PHE A 55 3.86 -5.46 -5.40
N ARG A 56 3.86 -6.58 -4.68
CA ARG A 56 2.64 -7.37 -4.39
C ARG A 56 2.38 -7.55 -2.89
N TYR A 57 3.30 -7.04 -2.05
CA TYR A 57 3.22 -7.15 -0.60
C TYR A 57 3.63 -5.83 0.06
N SER A 58 2.88 -5.44 1.08
CA SER A 58 3.24 -4.41 2.05
C SER A 58 3.57 -5.11 3.36
N CYS A 59 4.81 -4.98 3.82
CA CYS A 59 5.36 -5.76 4.92
C CYS A 59 5.81 -4.86 6.07
N PHE A 60 5.59 -5.34 7.29
CA PHE A 60 5.76 -4.60 8.53
C PHE A 60 6.59 -5.45 9.50
N VAL A 61 7.59 -4.85 10.12
CA VAL A 61 8.44 -5.51 11.11
C VAL A 61 8.14 -4.92 12.48
N GLY A 62 7.69 -5.77 13.42
CA GLY A 62 7.36 -5.38 14.79
C GLY A 62 5.96 -4.77 14.97
N ARG A 63 4.90 -5.38 14.43
CA ARG A 63 3.52 -4.94 14.67
C ARG A 63 3.01 -5.33 16.08
N PRO A 64 2.10 -4.54 16.70
CA PRO A 64 1.63 -3.21 16.27
C PRO A 64 2.72 -2.12 16.44
N ASP A 65 2.61 -1.02 15.69
CA ASP A 65 3.62 0.07 15.60
C ASP A 65 4.99 -0.34 15.01
N PRO A 66 5.01 -0.73 13.73
CA PRO A 66 6.22 -1.24 13.10
C PRO A 66 7.32 -0.17 13.01
N SER A 67 8.53 -0.53 13.43
CA SER A 67 9.72 0.33 13.29
C SER A 67 10.21 0.42 11.84
N PHE A 68 9.78 -0.53 11.00
CA PHE A 68 10.14 -0.57 9.59
C PHE A 68 8.98 -1.11 8.74
N THR A 69 8.70 -0.41 7.64
CA THR A 69 7.71 -0.80 6.63
C THR A 69 8.35 -0.76 5.26
N TYR A 70 8.09 -1.79 4.45
CA TYR A 70 8.64 -1.87 3.11
C TYR A 70 7.70 -2.61 2.15
N MET A 71 7.96 -2.49 0.86
CA MET A 71 7.21 -3.21 -0.18
C MET A 71 8.13 -4.20 -0.89
N ARG A 72 7.59 -5.37 -1.26
CA ARG A 72 8.30 -6.36 -2.07
C ARG A 72 7.39 -7.06 -3.06
N ARG A 73 8.01 -7.81 -3.99
CA ARG A 73 7.32 -8.68 -4.95
C ARG A 73 6.87 -9.98 -4.30
#